data_AF-A0A7Y1XC75-F1
#
_entry.id   AF-A0A7Y1XC75-F1
#
_cell.length_a   1.000
_cell.length_b   1.000
_cell.length_c   1.000
_cell.angle_alpha   90.00
_cell.angle_beta   90.00
_cell.angle_gamma   90.00
#
_symmetry.space_group_name_H-M   'P 1'
#
loop_
_entity.id
_entity.type
_entity.pdbx_description
1 polymer ?
#
loop_
_entity_poly.entity_id
_entity_poly.type
_entity_poly.pdbx_seq_one_letter_code
_entity_poly.pdbx_strand_id
1 'polypeptide(L)'
;MKHSAQTMIAFYQSLGKLFYAVAASDKSVNKKEITLLNEIVKDQWLDIEDSEDQFKYYSAYQIEIVFDWLYNNEADSETCYSKFEEFALHHSSLFTKKINALILKTATKIAAVFAGVNKSELIILAQLELFLKRKL
;
A
#
# COMPACT_ATOMS: atom_id res chain seq x y z
N MET A 1 -9.07 -19.92 3.82
CA MET A 1 -9.92 -19.50 4.95
C MET A 1 -10.47 -18.11 4.61
N LYS A 2 -11.76 -17.83 4.78
CA LYS A 2 -12.27 -16.46 4.56
C LYS A 2 -11.82 -15.59 5.74
N HIS A 3 -11.10 -14.50 5.46
CA HIS A 3 -10.67 -13.54 6.49
C HIS A 3 -11.86 -12.71 6.97
N SER A 4 -11.81 -12.24 8.22
CA SER A 4 -12.87 -11.38 8.75
C SER A 4 -12.90 -10.03 8.03
N ALA A 5 -14.06 -9.37 8.00
CA ALA A 5 -14.18 -8.03 7.42
C ALA A 5 -13.22 -7.03 8.08
N GLN A 6 -13.04 -7.13 9.40
CA GLN A 6 -12.11 -6.28 10.15
C GLN A 6 -10.65 -6.53 9.75
N THR A 7 -10.28 -7.78 9.48
CA THR A 7 -8.94 -8.14 8.99
C THR A 7 -8.69 -7.57 7.59
N MET A 8 -9.69 -7.61 6.70
CA MET A 8 -9.57 -7.02 5.35
C MET A 8 -9.49 -5.50 5.38
N ILE A 9 -10.27 -4.84 6.24
CA ILE A 9 -10.14 -3.39 6.48
C ILE A 9 -8.71 -3.06 6.94
N ALA A 10 -8.20 -3.78 7.95
CA ALA A 10 -6.85 -3.55 8.46
C ALA A 10 -5.77 -3.83 7.40
N PHE A 11 -6.00 -4.79 6.50
CA PHE A 11 -5.13 -5.04 5.36
C PHE A 11 -5.07 -3.83 4.42
N TYR A 12 -6.19 -3.30 3.98
CA TYR A 12 -6.20 -2.12 3.11
C TYR A 12 -5.64 -0.87 3.80
N GLN A 13 -5.88 -0.70 5.10
CA GLN A 13 -5.23 0.34 5.90
C GLN A 13 -3.70 0.15 5.97
N SER A 14 -3.21 -1.08 6.02
CA SER A 14 -1.77 -1.38 5.99
C SER A 14 -1.15 -1.01 4.65
N LEU A 15 -1.87 -1.22 3.54
CA LEU A 15 -1.45 -0.82 2.21
C LEU A 15 -1.40 0.72 2.06
N GLY A 16 -2.37 1.44 2.64
CA GLY A 16 -2.33 2.91 2.71
C GLY A 16 -1.06 3.42 3.39
N LYS A 17 -0.63 2.79 4.50
CA LYS A 17 0.64 3.11 5.19
C LYS A 17 1.85 2.84 4.31
N LEU A 18 1.90 1.69 3.63
CA LEU A 18 3.00 1.34 2.75
C LEU A 18 3.13 2.32 1.58
N PHE A 19 2.02 2.60 0.89
CA PHE A 19 2.03 3.47 -0.29
C PHE A 19 2.36 4.91 0.10
N TYR A 20 1.91 5.37 1.27
CA TYR A 20 2.36 6.64 1.84
C TYR A 20 3.85 6.63 2.12
N ALA A 21 4.39 5.58 2.75
CA ALA A 21 5.82 5.49 3.04
C ALA A 21 6.67 5.56 1.76
N VAL A 22 6.22 4.92 0.68
CA VAL A 22 6.88 4.97 -0.64
C VAL A 22 6.88 6.39 -1.19
N ALA A 23 5.71 7.05 -1.24
CA ALA A 23 5.59 8.42 -1.73
C ALA A 23 6.42 9.41 -0.88
N ALA A 24 6.32 9.32 0.45
CA ALA A 24 7.01 10.22 1.37
C ALA A 24 8.49 9.88 1.60
N SER A 25 9.06 8.89 0.88
CA SER A 25 10.44 8.43 1.09
C SER A 25 11.51 9.48 0.79
N ASP A 26 11.17 10.49 -0.01
CA ASP A 26 12.03 11.65 -0.29
C ASP A 26 11.70 12.91 0.54
N LYS A 27 10.81 12.78 1.54
CA LYS A 27 10.27 13.84 2.39
C LYS A 27 9.31 14.82 1.69
N SER A 28 8.82 14.49 0.52
CA SER A 28 7.75 15.24 -0.15
C SER A 28 6.73 14.28 -0.74
N VAL A 29 5.48 14.72 -0.88
CA VAL A 29 4.44 13.96 -1.60
C VAL A 29 3.81 14.88 -2.62
N ASN A 30 3.78 14.46 -3.87
CA ASN A 30 3.23 15.19 -4.98
C ASN A 30 1.75 14.83 -5.19
N LYS A 31 0.93 15.82 -5.51
CA LYS A 31 -0.49 15.61 -5.86
C LYS A 31 -0.69 14.59 -7.00
N LYS A 32 0.27 14.46 -7.91
CA LYS A 32 0.22 13.45 -8.98
C LYS A 32 0.31 12.01 -8.43
N GLU A 33 1.04 11.79 -7.36
CA GLU A 33 1.15 10.47 -6.70
C GLU A 33 -0.17 10.09 -6.03
N ILE A 34 -0.80 11.06 -5.34
CA ILE A 34 -2.12 10.89 -4.74
C ILE A 34 -3.16 10.57 -5.82
N THR A 35 -3.15 11.34 -6.92
CA THR A 35 -4.07 11.12 -8.05
C THR A 35 -3.89 9.73 -8.65
N LEU A 36 -2.63 9.32 -8.91
CA LEU A 36 -2.32 7.98 -9.42
C LEU A 36 -2.78 6.89 -8.45
N LEU A 37 -2.55 7.05 -7.14
CA LEU A 37 -2.96 6.05 -6.15
C LEU A 37 -4.47 5.84 -6.21
N ASN A 38 -5.25 6.91 -6.23
CA ASN A 38 -6.71 6.84 -6.29
C ASN A 38 -7.21 6.18 -7.58
N GLU A 39 -6.53 6.39 -8.72
CA GLU A 39 -6.82 5.67 -9.97
C GLU A 39 -6.51 4.17 -9.83
N ILE A 40 -5.34 3.81 -9.27
CA ILE A 40 -4.96 2.41 -9.07
C ILE A 40 -5.89 1.68 -8.10
N VAL A 41 -6.33 2.35 -7.02
CA VAL A 41 -7.28 1.77 -6.05
C VAL A 41 -8.58 1.38 -6.76
N LYS A 42 -9.13 2.29 -7.55
CA LYS A 42 -10.36 2.06 -8.32
C LYS A 42 -10.20 0.97 -9.37
N ASP A 43 -9.11 1.00 -10.13
CA ASP A 43 -8.93 0.14 -11.30
C ASP A 43 -8.39 -1.26 -10.98
N GLN A 44 -7.73 -1.45 -9.83
CA GLN A 44 -7.01 -2.70 -9.54
C GLN A 44 -7.27 -3.27 -8.14
N TRP A 45 -7.52 -2.44 -7.13
CA TRP A 45 -7.70 -2.93 -5.75
C TRP A 45 -9.15 -3.28 -5.42
N LEU A 46 -10.13 -2.59 -6.03
CA LEU A 46 -11.55 -2.97 -5.93
C LEU A 46 -11.81 -4.36 -6.54
N ASP A 47 -11.16 -4.69 -7.66
CA ASP A 47 -11.32 -5.97 -8.37
C ASP A 47 -10.81 -7.21 -7.60
N ILE A 48 -10.07 -7.01 -6.51
CA ILE A 48 -9.58 -8.11 -5.67
C ILE A 48 -10.66 -8.61 -4.71
N GLU A 49 -11.65 -7.78 -4.41
CA GLU A 49 -12.74 -8.14 -3.52
C GLU A 49 -13.68 -9.14 -4.20
N ASP A 50 -13.35 -10.41 -4.07
CA ASP A 50 -14.23 -11.49 -4.46
C ASP A 50 -15.40 -11.55 -3.47
N SER A 51 -16.49 -10.84 -3.78
CA SER A 51 -17.68 -10.95 -2.94
C SER A 51 -18.99 -10.53 -3.59
N GLU A 52 -19.94 -11.46 -3.53
CA GLU A 52 -21.39 -11.27 -3.54
C GLU A 52 -21.92 -10.40 -2.36
N ASP A 53 -21.04 -9.81 -1.56
CA ASP A 53 -21.33 -9.13 -0.30
C ASP A 53 -21.16 -7.62 -0.48
N GLN A 54 -22.28 -6.94 -0.68
CA GLN A 54 -22.38 -5.53 -1.13
C GLN A 54 -21.65 -4.53 -0.21
N PHE A 55 -21.32 -4.92 1.01
CA PHE A 55 -20.56 -4.11 1.97
C PHE A 55 -19.05 -4.12 1.75
N LYS A 56 -18.51 -5.13 1.05
CA LYS A 56 -17.07 -5.21 0.84
C LYS A 56 -16.57 -4.18 -0.15
N TYR A 57 -17.40 -3.81 -1.14
CA TYR A 57 -17.14 -2.91 -2.29
C TYR A 57 -16.41 -1.58 -1.97
N TYR A 58 -16.28 -1.21 -0.69
CA TYR A 58 -15.64 0.02 -0.27
C TYR A 58 -14.40 -0.17 0.61
N SER A 59 -13.99 -1.40 0.93
CA SER A 59 -12.90 -1.61 1.89
C SER A 59 -11.52 -1.29 1.29
N ALA A 60 -11.35 -1.43 -0.03
CA ALA A 60 -10.16 -0.95 -0.72
C ALA A 60 -9.95 0.58 -0.63
N TYR A 61 -11.02 1.39 -0.48
CA TYR A 61 -10.89 2.85 -0.26
C TYR A 61 -10.22 3.19 1.07
N GLN A 62 -10.06 2.23 1.99
CA GLN A 62 -9.24 2.43 3.19
C GLN A 62 -7.78 2.72 2.84
N ILE A 63 -7.31 2.31 1.66
CA ILE A 63 -5.99 2.70 1.14
C ILE A 63 -5.92 4.22 1.02
N GLU A 64 -6.89 4.83 0.31
CA GLU A 64 -6.96 6.27 0.07
C GLU A 64 -7.14 7.04 1.38
N ILE A 65 -8.09 6.60 2.22
CA ILE A 65 -8.41 7.25 3.51
C ILE A 65 -7.19 7.30 4.43
N VAL A 66 -6.46 6.19 4.57
CA VAL A 66 -5.27 6.15 5.43
C VAL A 66 -4.13 6.95 4.81
N PHE A 67 -3.92 6.85 3.50
CA PHE A 67 -2.90 7.65 2.82
C PHE A 67 -3.13 9.15 3.06
N ASP A 68 -4.35 9.65 2.82
CA ASP A 68 -4.70 11.06 3.00
C ASP A 68 -4.54 11.50 4.45
N TRP A 69 -4.94 10.66 5.41
CA TRP A 69 -4.75 10.95 6.82
C TRP A 69 -3.26 11.09 7.17
N LEU A 70 -2.40 10.19 6.69
CA LEU A 70 -0.95 10.23 6.94
C LEU A 70 -0.30 11.45 6.28
N TYR A 71 -0.71 11.78 5.05
CA TYR A 71 -0.25 12.96 4.33
C TYR A 71 -0.60 14.25 5.06
N ASN A 72 -1.85 14.41 5.49
CA ASN A 72 -2.31 15.61 6.20
C ASN A 72 -1.71 15.76 7.60
N ASN A 73 -1.18 14.67 8.19
CA ASN A 73 -0.55 14.68 9.51
C ASN A 73 0.98 14.60 9.44
N GLU A 74 1.58 14.71 8.24
CA GLU A 74 3.03 14.65 8.02
C GLU A 74 3.68 13.45 8.72
N ALA A 75 3.05 12.28 8.60
CA ALA A 75 3.48 11.09 9.31
C ALA A 75 4.90 10.67 8.90
N ASP A 76 5.64 10.08 9.84
CA ASP A 76 6.98 9.56 9.56
C ASP A 76 6.92 8.33 8.62
N SER A 77 7.61 8.41 7.49
CA SER A 77 7.61 7.36 6.45
C SER A 77 8.18 6.04 6.96
N GLU A 78 9.27 6.07 7.72
CA GLU A 78 9.90 4.86 8.28
C GLU A 78 8.96 4.13 9.25
N THR A 79 8.28 4.88 10.10
CA THR A 79 7.25 4.36 11.02
C THR A 79 6.07 3.75 10.27
N CYS A 80 5.64 4.37 9.16
CA CYS A 80 4.56 3.84 8.33
C CYS A 80 4.95 2.51 7.67
N TYR A 81 6.17 2.42 7.14
CA TYR A 81 6.71 1.19 6.56
C TYR A 81 6.82 0.07 7.60
N SER A 82 7.37 0.36 8.78
CA SER A 82 7.51 -0.61 9.88
C SER A 82 6.14 -1.17 10.33
N LYS A 83 5.11 -0.31 10.45
CA LYS A 83 3.74 -0.74 10.77
C LYS A 83 3.13 -1.64 9.68
N PHE A 84 3.48 -1.43 8.41
CA PHE A 84 3.09 -2.34 7.34
C PHE A 84 3.79 -3.70 7.49
N GLU A 85 5.11 -3.71 7.73
CA GLU A 85 5.86 -4.96 7.93
C GLU A 85 5.29 -5.79 9.07
N GLU A 86 5.01 -5.14 10.21
CA GLU A 86 4.39 -5.78 11.36
C GLU A 86 3.06 -6.44 11.00
N PHE A 87 2.15 -5.70 10.35
CA PHE A 87 0.87 -6.24 9.91
C PHE A 87 1.06 -7.43 8.96
N ALA A 88 1.98 -7.30 8.00
CA ALA A 88 2.21 -8.31 6.99
C ALA A 88 2.73 -9.63 7.58
N LEU A 89 3.62 -9.56 8.57
CA LEU A 89 4.12 -10.74 9.27
C LEU A 89 3.03 -11.43 10.10
N HIS A 90 2.18 -10.67 10.79
CA HIS A 90 1.07 -11.22 11.58
C HIS A 90 -0.04 -11.83 10.72
N HIS A 91 -0.18 -11.37 9.48
CA HIS A 91 -1.24 -11.81 8.56
C HIS A 91 -0.69 -12.36 7.23
N SER A 92 0.45 -13.05 7.26
CA SER A 92 1.17 -13.53 6.07
C SER A 92 0.32 -14.29 5.05
N SER A 93 -0.70 -15.02 5.50
CA SER A 93 -1.65 -15.71 4.61
C SER A 93 -2.42 -14.80 3.62
N LEU A 94 -2.52 -13.49 3.87
CA LEU A 94 -3.08 -12.51 2.94
C LEU A 94 -2.13 -12.16 1.78
N PHE A 95 -0.84 -12.37 1.96
CA PHE A 95 0.24 -11.94 1.07
C PHE A 95 0.58 -13.02 0.05
N THR A 96 -0.42 -13.40 -0.75
CA THR A 96 -0.23 -14.37 -1.83
C THR A 96 0.68 -13.82 -2.93
N LYS A 97 1.23 -14.68 -3.79
CA LYS A 97 2.04 -14.25 -4.95
C LYS A 97 1.35 -13.18 -5.81
N LYS A 98 0.04 -13.30 -6.03
CA LYS A 98 -0.76 -12.32 -6.80
C LYS A 98 -0.83 -10.97 -6.08
N ILE A 99 -1.10 -11.00 -4.77
CA ILE A 99 -1.17 -9.79 -3.94
C ILE A 99 0.20 -9.12 -3.87
N ASN A 100 1.28 -9.86 -3.60
CA ASN A 100 2.64 -9.31 -3.51
C ASN A 100 3.07 -8.67 -4.84
N ALA A 101 2.73 -9.28 -5.98
CA ALA A 101 2.99 -8.70 -7.28
C ALA A 101 2.24 -7.37 -7.49
N LEU A 102 0.98 -7.28 -7.04
CA LEU A 102 0.20 -6.05 -7.15
C LEU A 102 0.68 -4.95 -6.19
N ILE A 103 1.07 -5.32 -4.97
CA ILE A 103 1.71 -4.41 -4.00
C ILE A 103 2.94 -3.78 -4.65
N LEU A 104 3.86 -4.62 -5.14
CA LEU A 104 5.11 -4.15 -5.74
C LEU A 104 4.83 -3.27 -6.98
N LYS A 105 3.93 -3.70 -7.87
CA LYS A 105 3.53 -2.91 -9.04
C LYS A 105 2.96 -1.54 -8.65
N THR A 106 2.12 -1.48 -7.62
CA THR A 106 1.52 -0.22 -7.15
C THR A 106 2.60 0.69 -6.57
N ALA A 107 3.45 0.18 -5.68
CA ALA A 107 4.56 0.93 -5.09
C ALA A 107 5.53 1.47 -6.16
N THR A 108 5.90 0.64 -7.14
CA THR A 108 6.76 1.08 -8.26
C THR A 108 6.12 2.18 -9.09
N LYS A 109 4.80 2.10 -9.36
CA LYS A 109 4.11 3.15 -10.11
C LYS A 109 4.11 4.48 -9.35
N ILE A 110 3.88 4.46 -8.04
CA ILE A 110 3.90 5.67 -7.19
C ILE A 110 5.28 6.32 -7.25
N ALA A 111 6.33 5.58 -6.93
CA ALA A 111 7.71 6.07 -7.00
C ALA A 111 8.12 6.57 -8.39
N ALA A 112 7.54 6.02 -9.47
CA ALA A 112 7.87 6.43 -10.84
C ALA A 112 7.17 7.73 -11.28
N VAL A 113 6.13 8.21 -10.58
CA VAL A 113 5.42 9.45 -10.93
C VAL A 113 6.33 10.67 -10.76
N PHE A 114 7.22 10.62 -9.78
CA PHE A 114 8.28 11.60 -9.68
C PHE A 114 9.42 11.18 -10.62
N ALA A 115 9.45 11.80 -11.80
CA ALA A 115 10.52 11.64 -12.79
C ALA A 115 11.81 12.30 -12.28
N GLY A 116 12.41 11.65 -11.30
CA GLY A 116 13.64 12.05 -10.65
C GLY A 116 14.17 10.93 -9.77
N VAL A 117 13.92 9.65 -10.13
CA VAL A 117 14.31 8.40 -9.43
C VAL A 117 15.29 8.69 -8.31
N ASN A 118 14.75 9.05 -7.15
CA ASN A 118 15.59 9.46 -6.04
C ASN A 118 16.21 8.18 -5.46
N LYS A 119 17.43 8.26 -4.94
CA LYS A 119 18.09 7.11 -4.32
C LYS A 119 17.22 6.49 -3.22
N SER A 120 16.44 7.32 -2.51
CA SER A 120 15.53 6.90 -1.45
C SER A 120 14.37 6.02 -1.94
N GLU A 121 13.77 6.34 -3.09
CA GLU A 121 12.66 5.58 -3.67
C GLU A 121 13.13 4.19 -4.14
N LEU A 122 14.33 4.12 -4.73
CA LEU A 122 14.93 2.82 -5.09
C LEU A 122 15.25 1.97 -3.85
N ILE A 123 15.68 2.61 -2.76
CA ILE A 123 15.99 1.91 -1.50
C ILE A 123 14.70 1.30 -0.92
N ILE A 124 13.62 2.08 -0.79
CA ILE A 124 12.37 1.56 -0.19
C ILE A 124 11.72 0.48 -1.07
N LEU A 125 11.79 0.61 -2.40
CA LEU A 125 11.32 -0.44 -3.31
C LEU A 125 12.15 -1.73 -3.20
N ALA A 126 13.48 -1.61 -3.09
CA ALA A 126 14.34 -2.77 -2.90
C ALA A 126 14.11 -3.45 -1.54
N GLN A 127 13.90 -2.66 -0.48
CA GLN A 127 13.52 -3.16 0.85
C GLN A 127 12.18 -3.92 0.78
N LEU A 128 11.18 -3.34 0.11
CA LEU A 128 9.87 -3.96 -0.07
C LEU A 128 9.98 -5.28 -0.84
N GLU A 129 10.72 -5.30 -1.95
CA GLU A 129 10.91 -6.50 -2.75
C GLU A 129 11.60 -7.62 -1.95
N LEU A 130 12.64 -7.28 -1.18
CA LEU A 130 13.32 -8.23 -0.29
C LEU A 130 12.41 -8.74 0.81
N PHE A 131 11.60 -7.87 1.41
CA PHE A 131 10.64 -8.21 2.45
C PHE A 131 9.60 -9.22 1.92
N LEU A 132 8.95 -8.88 0.80
CA LEU A 132 7.91 -9.71 0.16
C LEU A 132 8.44 -11.05 -0.37
N LYS A 133 9.73 -11.17 -0.69
CA LYS A 133 10.33 -12.43 -1.18
C LYS A 133 10.85 -13.35 -0.09
N ARG A 134 11.33 -12.79 1.03
CA ARG A 134 12.06 -13.55 2.06
C ARG A 134 11.20 -13.86 3.28
N LYS A 135 10.20 -13.04 3.58
CA LYS A 135 9.44 -13.12 4.83
C LYS A 135 7.95 -13.44 4.63
N LEU A 136 7.43 -13.32 3.40
CA LEU A 136 6.03 -13.56 3.06
C LEU A 136 5.89 -14.58 1.92
#